data_AF-A0A660RYU0-F1
#
_entry.id   AF-A0A660RYU0-F1
#
_cell.length_a   1.000
_cell.length_b   1.000
_cell.length_c   1.000
_cell.angle_alpha   90.00
_cell.angle_beta   90.00
_cell.angle_gamma   90.00
#
_symmetry.space_group_name_H-M   'P 1'
#
loop_
_entity.id
_entity.type
_entity.pdbx_description
1 polymer ?
#
loop_
_entity_poly.entity_id
_entity_poly.type
_entity_poly.pdbx_seq_one_letter_code
_entity_poly.pdbx_strand_id
1 'polypeptide(L)' 'MRLYFELVEKIPKGEETLNVGGFLRIPIRDKKTVLVIAKLLKDIIPLKNYKAQLHYCYHEEGRSCKLEEINLSV' A
#
# COMPACT_ATOMS: atom_id res chain seq x y z
N MET A 1 3.51 -16.64 6.15
CA MET A 1 2.80 -15.40 5.79
C MET A 1 3.65 -14.18 6.09
N ARG A 2 3.81 -13.26 5.13
CA ARG A 2 4.42 -11.93 5.32
C ARG A 2 3.36 -10.86 5.16
N LEU A 3 3.46 -9.76 5.91
CA LEU A 3 2.53 -8.64 5.85
C LEU A 3 3.24 -7.38 5.36
N TYR A 4 2.61 -6.69 4.43
CA TYR A 4 3.12 -5.44 3.89
C TYR A 4 2.04 -4.36 3.94
N PHE A 5 2.47 -3.13 4.19
CA PHE A 5 1.71 -1.93 3.90
C PHE A 5 2.14 -1.40 2.53
N GLU A 6 1.17 -1.18 1.65
CA GLU A 6 1.42 -0.72 0.29
C GLU A 6 0.68 0.58 0.00
N LEU A 7 1.36 1.49 -0.67
CA LEU A 7 0.80 2.68 -1.30
C LEU A 7 1.00 2.56 -2.80
N VAL A 8 -0.09 2.53 -3.54
CA VAL A 8 -0.12 2.44 -5.00
C VAL A 8 -0.65 3.76 -5.53
N GLU A 9 0.12 4.48 -6.34
CA GLU A 9 -0.34 5.75 -6.91
C GLU A 9 -1.57 5.55 -7.78
N LYS A 10 -2.55 6.45 -7.64
CA LYS A 10 -3.77 6.48 -8.45
C LYS A 10 -3.42 7.10 -9.79
N ILE A 11 -3.39 6.27 -10.83
CA ILE A 11 -3.19 6.74 -12.20
C ILE A 11 -4.54 7.23 -12.75
N PRO A 12 -4.61 8.44 -13.36
CA PRO A 12 -5.82 8.89 -14.02
C PRO A 12 -6.18 7.98 -15.19
N LYS A 13 -7.48 7.73 -15.39
CA LYS A 13 -7.98 6.98 -16.56
C LYS A 13 -7.50 7.67 -17.84
N GLY A 14 -6.72 6.98 -18.66
CA GLY A 14 -6.15 7.49 -19.91
C GLY A 14 -4.62 7.58 -19.94
N GLU A 15 -3.93 7.52 -18.80
CA GLU A 15 -2.46 7.51 -18.71
C GLU A 15 -1.86 6.16 -18.33
N GLU A 16 -2.70 5.13 -18.16
CA GLU A 16 -2.33 3.78 -17.69
C GLU A 16 -1.31 3.07 -18.61
N THR A 17 -1.18 3.48 -19.86
CA THR A 17 -0.26 2.88 -20.84
C THR A 17 1.15 3.46 -20.81
N LEU A 18 1.34 4.64 -20.21
CA LEU A 18 2.62 5.37 -20.22
C LEU A 18 3.23 5.53 -18.82
N ASN A 19 2.41 5.45 -17.77
CA ASN A 19 2.86 5.66 -16.38
C ASN A 19 2.64 4.40 -15.54
N VAL A 20 3.73 3.74 -15.14
CA VAL A 20 3.75 2.87 -13.97
C VAL A 20 3.90 3.78 -12.76
N GLY A 21 2.78 4.31 -12.25
CA GLY A 21 2.76 5.22 -11.11
C GLY A 21 3.57 4.69 -9.92
N GLY A 22 3.93 5.60 -9.01
CA GLY A 22 4.77 5.27 -7.86
C GLY A 22 4.18 4.14 -6.99
N PHE A 23 5.03 3.20 -6.58
CA PHE A 23 4.67 2.12 -5.67
C PHE A 23 5.61 2.08 -4.47
N LEU A 24 5.04 2.15 -3.27
CA LEU A 24 5.79 1.99 -2.02
C LEU A 24 5.27 0.76 -1.28
N ARG A 25 6.17 -0.17 -0.94
CA ARG A 25 5.88 -1.35 -0.12
C ARG A 25 6.77 -1.35 1.11
N ILE A 26 6.15 -1.39 2.28
CA ILE A 26 6.84 -1.43 3.56
C ILE A 26 6.46 -2.73 4.29
N PRO A 27 7.42 -3.60 4.64
CA PRO A 27 7.13 -4.76 5.48
C PRO A 27 6.71 -4.29 6.88
N ILE A 28 5.62 -4.85 7.39
CA ILE A 28 5.09 -4.54 8.72
C ILE A 28 4.83 -5.82 9.51
N ARG A 29 4.83 -5.71 10.83
CA ARG A 29 4.52 -6.85 11.71
C ARG A 29 3.02 -6.97 12.01
N ASP A 30 2.32 -5.85 12.07
CA ASP A 30 0.92 -5.78 12.44
C ASP A 30 0.24 -4.52 11.87
N LYS A 31 -1.10 -4.53 11.87
CA LYS A 31 -1.92 -3.42 11.36
C LYS A 31 -1.76 -2.12 12.16
N LYS A 32 -1.37 -2.16 13.43
CA LYS A 32 -1.25 -0.93 14.26
C LYS A 32 -0.07 -0.08 13.77
N THR A 33 0.97 -0.73 13.26
CA THR A 33 2.14 -0.07 12.67
C THR A 33 1.77 0.81 11.46
N VAL A 34 0.69 0.49 10.75
CA VAL A 34 0.22 1.24 9.57
C VAL A 34 -0.09 2.69 9.90
N LEU A 35 -0.81 2.96 10.99
CA LEU A 35 -1.19 4.33 11.35
C LEU A 35 0.04 5.19 11.68
N VAL A 36 1.04 4.60 12.31
CA VAL A 36 2.32 5.27 12.61
C VAL A 36 3.05 5.62 11.32
N ILE A 37 3.17 4.65 10.40
CA ILE A 37 3.80 4.87 9.09
C ILE A 37 3.04 5.91 8.27
N ALA A 38 1.71 5.81 8.20
CA ALA A 38 0.87 6.76 7.48
C ALA A 38 1.03 8.18 8.03
N LYS A 39 1.09 8.33 9.36
CA LYS A 39 1.34 9.63 10.01
C LYS A 39 2.74 10.19 9.70
N LEU A 40 3.75 9.35 9.54
CA LEU A 40 5.10 9.79 9.13
C LEU A 40 5.15 10.17 7.65
N LEU A 41 4.42 9.43 6.80
CA LEU A 41 4.43 9.65 5.35
C LEU A 41 3.58 10.82 4.90
N LYS A 42 2.55 11.22 5.66
CA LYS A 42 1.62 12.29 5.24
C LYS A 42 2.30 13.63 4.97
N ASP A 43 3.43 13.90 5.64
CA ASP A 43 4.20 15.14 5.49
C ASP A 43 5.29 15.02 4.41
N ILE A 44 5.51 13.82 3.86
CA ILE A 44 6.57 13.52 2.87
C ILE A 44 5.97 13.34 1.48
N ILE A 45 4.82 12.66 1.38
CA ILE A 45 4.16 12.35 0.11
C ILE A 45 2.66 12.71 0.14
N PRO A 46 2.07 13.10 -0.99
CA PRO A 46 0.66 13.45 -1.07
C PRO A 46 -0.22 12.19 -1.02
N LEU A 47 -0.46 11.63 0.18
CA LEU A 47 -1.18 10.36 0.38
C LEU A 47 -2.55 10.29 -0.32
N LYS A 48 -3.22 11.42 -0.56
CA LYS A 48 -4.49 11.50 -1.32
C LYS A 48 -4.38 10.92 -2.74
N ASN A 49 -3.18 10.99 -3.33
CA ASN A 49 -2.88 10.48 -4.66
C ASN A 49 -2.61 8.97 -4.64
N TYR A 50 -2.58 8.32 -3.47
CA TYR A 50 -2.27 6.91 -3.33
C TYR A 50 -3.50 6.13 -2.84
N LYS A 51 -3.60 4.89 -3.28
CA LYS A 51 -4.45 3.85 -2.71
C LYS A 51 -3.63 3.08 -1.69
N ALA A 52 -4.15 2.95 -0.48
CA ALA A 52 -3.52 2.25 0.62
C ALA A 52 -4.09 0.85 0.79
N GLN A 53 -3.23 -0.15 0.94
CA GLN A 53 -3.66 -1.53 1.13
C GLN A 53 -2.71 -2.32 2.02
N LEU A 54 -3.26 -3.34 2.68
CA LEU A 54 -2.51 -4.39 3.35
C LEU A 54 -2.37 -5.58 2.41
N HIS A 55 -1.14 -6.03 2.24
CA HIS A 55 -0.82 -7.18 1.42
C HIS A 55 -0.33 -8.34 2.30
N TYR A 56 -1.15 -9.38 2.35
CA TYR A 56 -0.85 -10.63 3.01
C TYR A 56 -0.28 -11.61 1.98
N CYS A 57 1.03 -11.84 2.04
CA CYS A 57 1.76 -12.72 1.14
C CYS A 57 1.86 -14.13 1.73
N TYR A 58 1.33 -15.12 1.00
CA TYR A 58 1.29 -16.53 1.40
C TYR A 58 2.07 -17.44 0.44
N HIS A 59 2.99 -16.90 -0.38
CA HIS A 59 3.73 -17.70 -1.35
C HIS A 59 4.54 -18.84 -0.72
N GLU A 60 5.09 -18.63 0.48
CA GLU A 60 5.80 -19.67 1.24
C GLU A 60 4.88 -20.83 1.68
N GLU A 61 3.56 -20.62 1.64
CA GLU A 61 2.52 -21.61 1.97
C GLU A 61 1.84 -22.16 0.70
N GLY A 62 2.32 -21.80 -0.50
CA GLY A 62 1.74 -22.23 -1.78
C GLY A 62 0.36 -21.62 -2.09
N ARG A 63 -0.03 -20.55 -1.40
CA ARG A 63 -1.35 -19.89 -1.55
C ARG A 63 -1.21 -18.52 -2.20
N SER A 64 -2.29 -18.11 -2.88
CA SER A 64 -2.41 -16.76 -3.45
C SER A 64 -2.36 -15.68 -2.37
N CYS A 65 -1.77 -14.54 -2.73
CA CYS A 65 -1.76 -13.36 -1.88
C CYS A 65 -3.17 -12.78 -1.70
N LYS A 66 -3.41 -12.13 -0.55
CA LYS A 66 -4.62 -11.37 -0.29
C LYS A 66 -4.29 -9.88 -0.16
N LEU A 67 -5.08 -9.05 -0.82
CA LEU A 67 -5.03 -7.59 -0.67
C LEU A 67 -6.27 -7.11 0.09
N GLU A 68 -6.08 -6.17 1.01
CA GLU A 68 -7.15 -5.53 1.78
C GLU A 68 -6.95 -4.02 1.71
N GLU A 69 -7.84 -3.32 0.99
CA GLU A 69 -7.81 -1.86 0.92
C GLU A 69 -8.13 -1.27 2.29
N ILE A 70 -7.42 -0.21 2.66
CA ILE A 70 -7.61 0.48 3.93
C ILE A 70 -7.76 1.99 3.70
N ASN A 71 -8.67 2.60 4.45
CA ASN A 71 -8.80 4.06 4.48
C ASN A 71 -7.81 4.63 5.49
N LEU A 72 -6.88 5.44 5.02
CA LEU A 72 -5.99 6.20 5.88
C LEU A 72 -6.73 7.46 6.31
N SER A 73 -7.37 7.42 7.48
CA SER A 73 -7.99 8.59 8.12
C SER A 73 -6.93 9.44 8.85
N VAL A 74 -5.89 9.88 8.14
CA VAL A 74 -4.75 10.66 8.68
C VAL A 74 -4.70 12.09 8.17
#